data_AF-A0A0H2ZTL2-F1
#
_entry.id   AF-A0A0H2ZTL2-F1
#
_cell.length_a   1.000
_cell.length_b   1.000
_cell.length_c   1.000
_cell.angle_alpha   90.00
_cell.angle_beta   90.00
_cell.angle_gamma   90.00
#
_symmetry.space_group_name_H-M   'P 1'
#
loop_
_entity.id
_entity.type
_entity.pdbx_description
1 polymer ?
#
loop_
_entity_poly.entity_id
_entity_poly.type
_entity_poly.pdbx_seq_one_letter_code
_entity_poly.pdbx_strand_id
1 'polypeptide(L)'
;MNKQKYSFPVAALAAVMTLAACGTPTEPASAPSSVSASPFGAREVKRAEAQVGERELALHGVLSIPSTVDRIAAEAAASKALPYAFTYRTGCTWLRTWDAKLWSLHSGGGVLARGVDDERWFRSNPGAASDSICRETGSVPTADDASVSTPYRWRDGNRDLVRVQGVVFELPRDIPEPGVALRPAKQN
;
A
#
# COMPACT_ATOMS: atom_id res chain seq x y z
N MET A 1 -53.69 -9.61 15.00
CA MET A 1 -53.74 -11.03 15.42
C MET A 1 -52.80 -11.77 14.47
N ASN A 2 -51.73 -12.49 14.83
CA ASN A 2 -51.18 -13.14 16.03
C ASN A 2 -49.63 -12.95 16.00
N LYS A 3 -48.87 -12.54 17.03
CA LYS A 3 -48.44 -13.19 18.29
C LYS A 3 -47.78 -14.58 18.16
N GLN A 4 -46.45 -14.63 18.37
CA GLN A 4 -45.64 -15.67 19.04
C GLN A 4 -44.16 -15.18 19.03
N LYS A 5 -43.60 -14.49 20.04
CA LYS A 5 -43.01 -14.96 21.32
C LYS A 5 -42.42 -16.37 21.32
N TYR A 6 -41.08 -16.48 21.42
CA TYR A 6 -40.37 -17.42 22.30
C TYR A 6 -39.00 -16.86 22.70
N SER A 7 -38.85 -16.62 24.01
CA SER A 7 -37.59 -16.45 24.73
C SER A 7 -37.26 -17.78 25.39
N PHE A 8 -35.99 -18.21 25.47
CA PHE A 8 -35.52 -18.99 26.62
C PHE A 8 -34.02 -18.73 26.92
N PRO A 9 -33.63 -18.80 28.21
CA PRO A 9 -32.37 -18.32 28.77
C PRO A 9 -31.35 -19.44 28.96
N VAL A 10 -30.09 -19.09 29.22
CA VAL A 10 -29.13 -20.01 29.84
C VAL A 10 -28.49 -19.34 31.05
N ALA A 11 -28.77 -19.91 32.21
CA ALA A 11 -28.09 -19.70 33.47
C ALA A 11 -27.47 -21.04 33.90
N ALA A 12 -26.22 -21.02 34.36
CA ALA A 12 -25.61 -22.07 35.21
C ALA A 12 -24.44 -21.39 35.95
N LEU A 13 -24.57 -21.07 37.24
CA LEU A 13 -24.40 -21.89 38.45
C LEU A 13 -22.94 -21.94 38.96
N ALA A 14 -22.86 -21.73 40.26
CA ALA A 14 -21.71 -21.34 41.05
C ALA A 14 -20.67 -22.45 41.31
N ALA A 15 -19.45 -22.04 41.67
CA ALA A 15 -18.57 -22.85 42.51
C ALA A 15 -18.01 -21.96 43.64
N VAL A 16 -18.34 -22.36 44.86
CA VAL A 16 -17.89 -21.84 46.15
C VAL A 16 -16.40 -22.16 46.29
N MET A 17 -15.57 -21.17 46.63
CA MET A 17 -14.26 -21.42 47.22
C MET A 17 -14.16 -20.75 48.59
N THR A 18 -13.96 -21.64 49.55
CA THR A 18 -13.81 -21.49 50.98
C THR A 18 -12.80 -20.43 51.39
N LEU A 19 -13.16 -19.62 52.40
CA LEU A 19 -12.19 -18.90 53.23
C LEU A 19 -11.26 -19.93 53.89
N ALA A 20 -9.98 -19.92 53.48
CA ALA A 20 -8.92 -20.61 54.19
C ALA A 20 -8.34 -19.70 55.28
N ALA A 21 -8.16 -20.30 56.45
CA ALA A 21 -7.68 -19.71 57.68
C ALA A 21 -6.20 -19.24 57.62
N CYS A 22 -5.84 -18.40 58.59
CA CYS A 22 -4.47 -18.02 58.97
C CYS A 22 -3.48 -19.20 59.01
N GLY A 23 -2.27 -18.99 58.48
CA GLY A 23 -1.10 -19.83 58.76
C GLY A 23 0.16 -19.45 57.98
N THR A 24 1.04 -18.66 58.62
CA THR A 24 2.51 -18.45 58.39
C THR A 24 3.05 -17.99 57.02
N PRO A 25 4.03 -17.05 56.98
CA PRO A 25 4.61 -16.57 55.73
C PRO A 25 5.70 -17.54 55.24
N THR A 26 5.45 -18.19 54.11
CA THR A 26 6.53 -18.85 53.35
C THR A 26 6.87 -17.97 52.16
N GLU A 27 8.15 -17.56 52.15
CA GLU A 27 8.87 -16.80 51.13
C GLU A 27 8.43 -17.14 49.69
N PRO A 28 8.19 -16.14 48.81
CA PRO A 28 7.91 -16.42 47.41
C PRO A 28 9.19 -16.97 46.77
N ALA A 29 9.23 -18.28 46.56
CA ALA A 29 10.21 -18.92 45.70
C ALA A 29 10.15 -18.23 44.34
N SER A 30 11.28 -17.64 43.93
CA SER A 30 11.44 -16.98 42.64
C SER A 30 11.01 -17.92 41.53
N ALA A 31 10.00 -17.53 40.75
CA ALA A 31 9.66 -18.23 39.52
C ALA A 31 10.90 -18.24 38.62
N PRO A 32 11.31 -19.39 38.05
CA PRO A 32 12.36 -19.38 37.05
C PRO A 32 11.87 -18.49 35.91
N SER A 33 12.57 -17.37 35.70
CA SER A 33 12.38 -16.55 34.51
C SER A 33 12.85 -17.41 33.33
N SER A 34 11.93 -18.18 32.75
CA SER A 34 12.14 -18.81 31.46
C SER A 34 12.14 -17.68 30.44
N VAL A 35 13.33 -17.12 30.23
CA VAL A 35 13.67 -16.44 28.98
C VAL A 35 13.34 -17.45 27.90
N SER A 36 12.22 -17.23 27.21
CA SER A 36 11.83 -18.02 26.05
C SER A 36 12.83 -17.70 24.94
N ALA A 37 14.00 -18.32 25.02
CA ALA A 37 15.00 -18.27 23.98
C ALA A 37 14.37 -18.95 22.77
N SER A 38 14.22 -18.20 21.67
CA SER A 38 13.82 -18.77 20.39
C SER A 38 14.66 -20.04 20.13
N PRO A 39 14.06 -21.17 19.72
CA PRO A 39 14.80 -22.41 19.48
C PRO A 39 15.81 -22.27 18.32
N PHE A 40 15.79 -21.15 17.60
CA PHE A 40 16.68 -20.82 16.50
C PHE A 40 17.80 -19.89 16.97
N GLY A 41 19.03 -20.21 16.57
CA GLY A 41 20.18 -19.33 16.83
C GLY A 41 19.99 -17.98 16.14
N ALA A 42 20.54 -16.90 16.70
CA ALA A 42 20.40 -15.54 16.14
C ALA A 42 20.84 -15.43 14.65
N ARG A 43 21.74 -16.31 14.19
CA ARG A 43 22.12 -16.41 12.77
C ARG A 43 21.03 -17.02 11.89
N GLU A 44 20.29 -18.00 12.40
CA GLU A 44 19.20 -18.66 11.68
C GLU A 44 18.00 -17.72 11.53
N VAL A 45 17.68 -16.98 12.59
CA VAL A 45 16.64 -15.93 12.56
C VAL A 45 16.98 -14.88 11.49
N LYS A 46 18.21 -14.34 11.50
CA LYS A 46 18.64 -13.36 10.48
C LYS A 46 18.61 -13.91 9.06
N ARG A 47 18.96 -15.20 8.88
CA ARG A 47 18.86 -15.85 7.56
C ARG A 47 17.40 -15.96 7.10
N ALA A 48 16.50 -16.34 8.00
CA ALA A 48 15.08 -16.43 7.68
C ALA A 48 14.49 -15.04 7.33
N GLU A 49 14.83 -14.00 8.10
CA GLU A 49 14.44 -12.62 7.81
C GLU A 49 14.95 -12.16 6.45
N ALA A 50 16.21 -12.45 6.11
CA ALA A 50 16.78 -12.12 4.80
C ALA A 50 16.02 -12.81 3.66
N GLN A 51 15.66 -14.09 3.81
CA GLN A 51 14.88 -14.82 2.80
C GLN A 51 13.46 -14.26 2.63
N VAL A 52 12.83 -13.80 3.71
CA VAL A 52 11.53 -13.11 3.63
C VAL A 52 11.67 -11.79 2.88
N GLY A 53 12.70 -10.99 3.21
CA GLY A 53 12.98 -9.74 2.52
C GLY A 53 13.28 -9.94 1.02
N GLU A 54 14.07 -10.94 0.65
CA GLU A 54 14.34 -11.29 -0.75
C GLU A 54 13.05 -11.68 -1.50
N ARG A 55 12.17 -12.46 -0.87
CA ARG A 55 10.88 -12.82 -1.45
C ARG A 55 9.98 -11.59 -1.63
N GLU A 56 9.94 -10.70 -0.65
CA GLU A 56 9.16 -9.47 -0.74
C GLU A 56 9.66 -8.60 -1.90
N LEU A 57 10.97 -8.37 -1.99
CA LEU A 57 11.57 -7.63 -3.10
C LEU A 57 11.26 -8.28 -4.46
N ALA A 58 11.29 -9.61 -4.56
CA ALA A 58 10.91 -10.31 -5.78
C ALA A 58 9.46 -10.00 -6.20
N LEU A 59 8.52 -9.90 -5.25
CA LEU A 59 7.14 -9.52 -5.54
C LEU A 59 7.02 -8.08 -6.07
N HIS A 60 7.78 -7.13 -5.51
CA HIS A 60 7.86 -5.77 -6.04
C HIS A 60 8.44 -5.74 -7.47
N GLY A 61 9.46 -6.55 -7.73
CA GLY A 61 10.05 -6.71 -9.06
C GLY A 61 9.05 -7.21 -10.10
N VAL A 62 8.23 -8.22 -9.77
CA VAL A 62 7.15 -8.71 -10.66
C VAL A 62 6.17 -7.60 -11.03
N LEU A 63 5.83 -6.74 -10.07
CA LEU A 63 4.90 -5.63 -10.28
C LEU A 63 5.54 -4.38 -10.89
N SER A 64 6.87 -4.40 -11.08
CA SER A 64 7.65 -3.28 -11.59
C SER A 64 7.44 -2.00 -10.76
N ILE A 65 7.38 -2.15 -9.43
CA ILE A 65 7.27 -1.05 -8.47
C ILE A 65 8.48 -1.07 -7.53
N PRO A 66 8.93 0.09 -7.02
CA PRO A 66 9.98 0.14 -6.02
C PRO A 66 9.50 -0.41 -4.66
N SER A 67 10.45 -0.78 -3.81
CA SER A 67 10.17 -1.34 -2.46
C SER A 67 9.49 -0.37 -1.51
N THR A 68 9.51 0.93 -1.79
CA THR A 68 8.88 1.95 -0.94
C THR A 68 7.39 2.14 -1.20
N VAL A 69 6.88 1.59 -2.31
CA VAL A 69 5.47 1.62 -2.68
C VAL A 69 4.69 0.53 -1.95
N ASP A 70 3.49 0.83 -1.46
CA ASP A 70 2.60 -0.17 -0.86
C ASP A 70 2.07 -1.10 -1.95
N ARG A 71 2.70 -2.27 -2.05
CA ARG A 71 2.33 -3.33 -2.99
C ARG A 71 0.87 -3.75 -2.84
N ILE A 72 0.41 -3.95 -1.61
CA ILE A 72 -0.92 -4.49 -1.34
C ILE A 72 -1.97 -3.47 -1.78
N ALA A 73 -1.74 -2.19 -1.50
CA ALA A 73 -2.61 -1.13 -1.98
C ALA A 73 -2.59 -0.99 -3.50
N ALA A 74 -1.43 -1.13 -4.15
CA ALA A 74 -1.31 -1.08 -5.61
C ALA A 74 -2.02 -2.25 -6.31
N GLU A 75 -1.95 -3.46 -5.75
CA GLU A 75 -2.72 -4.63 -6.21
C GLU A 75 -4.23 -4.44 -5.96
N ALA A 76 -4.60 -3.92 -4.79
CA ALA A 76 -6.00 -3.63 -4.47
C ALA A 76 -6.62 -2.54 -5.36
N ALA A 77 -5.83 -1.56 -5.80
CA ALA A 77 -6.25 -0.57 -6.79
C ALA A 77 -6.46 -1.21 -8.16
N ALA A 78 -5.50 -2.02 -8.61
CA ALA A 78 -5.58 -2.71 -9.91
C ALA A 78 -6.80 -3.66 -9.98
N SER A 79 -7.10 -4.40 -8.91
CA SER A 79 -8.29 -5.28 -8.85
C SER A 79 -9.62 -4.54 -8.95
N LYS A 80 -9.63 -3.23 -8.67
CA LYS A 80 -10.78 -2.33 -8.81
C LYS A 80 -10.74 -1.47 -10.07
N ALA A 81 -9.79 -1.74 -10.98
CA ALA A 81 -9.53 -0.91 -12.16
C ALA A 81 -9.26 0.57 -11.82
N LEU A 82 -8.64 0.84 -10.67
CA LEU A 82 -8.24 2.18 -10.27
C LEU A 82 -6.75 2.40 -10.58
N PRO A 83 -6.37 3.53 -11.20
CA PRO A 83 -4.97 3.92 -11.29
C PRO A 83 -4.38 4.14 -9.90
N TYR A 84 -3.09 3.88 -9.76
CA TYR A 84 -2.34 4.05 -8.52
C TYR A 84 -1.21 5.03 -8.75
N ALA A 85 -1.18 6.14 -8.01
CA ALA A 85 -0.15 7.16 -8.13
C ALA A 85 0.82 7.07 -6.96
N PHE A 86 2.12 7.16 -7.23
CA PHE A 86 3.14 7.14 -6.18
C PHE A 86 4.31 8.08 -6.52
N THR A 87 4.99 8.52 -5.49
CA THR A 87 6.25 9.25 -5.61
C THR A 87 7.40 8.31 -5.34
N TYR A 88 8.47 8.45 -6.10
CA TYR A 88 9.71 7.73 -5.87
C TYR A 88 10.83 8.74 -5.66
N ARG A 89 11.39 8.72 -4.45
CA ARG A 89 12.59 9.46 -4.03
C ARG A 89 12.58 10.94 -4.39
N THR A 90 13.40 11.34 -5.37
CA THR A 90 13.77 12.72 -5.75
C THR A 90 12.61 13.57 -6.27
N GLY A 91 11.37 13.11 -6.10
CA GLY A 91 10.15 13.78 -6.54
C GLY A 91 9.55 13.18 -7.81
N CYS A 92 10.09 12.08 -8.34
CA CYS A 92 9.54 11.41 -9.51
C CYS A 92 8.16 10.87 -9.17
N THR A 93 7.13 11.42 -9.81
CA THR A 93 5.77 10.92 -9.68
C THR A 93 5.43 10.02 -10.85
N TRP A 94 4.74 8.93 -10.53
CA TRP A 94 4.33 7.89 -11.46
C TRP A 94 2.86 7.57 -11.31
N LEU A 95 2.21 7.27 -12.43
CA LEU A 95 0.88 6.71 -12.51
C LEU A 95 1.00 5.26 -13.00
N ARG A 96 0.60 4.31 -12.17
CA ARG A 96 0.45 2.91 -12.54
C ARG A 96 -0.99 2.63 -12.93
N THR A 97 -1.19 2.18 -14.15
CA THR A 97 -2.51 1.71 -14.62
C THR A 97 -2.72 0.25 -14.25
N TRP A 98 -3.97 -0.24 -14.30
CA TRP A 98 -4.32 -1.60 -13.87
C TRP A 98 -3.71 -2.69 -14.75
N ASP A 99 -3.31 -2.37 -15.98
CA ASP A 99 -2.49 -3.22 -16.85
C ASP A 99 -1.00 -3.22 -16.48
N ALA A 100 -0.66 -2.73 -15.28
CA ALA A 100 0.67 -2.63 -14.69
C ALA A 100 1.66 -1.75 -15.46
N LYS A 101 1.19 -0.92 -16.40
CA LYS A 101 2.06 0.06 -17.09
C LYS A 101 2.30 1.28 -16.22
N LEU A 102 3.51 1.84 -16.34
CA LEU A 102 3.89 3.08 -15.68
C LEU A 102 3.88 4.26 -16.65
N TRP A 103 3.36 5.38 -16.16
CA TRP A 103 3.27 6.64 -16.89
C TRP A 103 3.85 7.75 -16.04
N SER A 104 4.76 8.54 -16.63
CA SER A 104 5.42 9.63 -15.93
C SER A 104 4.44 10.77 -15.66
N LEU A 105 4.35 11.19 -14.40
CA LEU A 105 3.63 12.40 -13.99
C LEU A 105 4.56 13.60 -13.80
N HIS A 106 5.87 13.38 -13.72
CA HIS A 106 6.86 14.43 -13.52
C HIS A 106 7.31 15.10 -14.83
N SER A 107 7.09 14.47 -15.99
CA SER A 107 7.53 15.01 -17.29
C SER A 107 6.67 16.15 -17.85
N GLY A 108 5.67 16.63 -17.11
CA GLY A 108 4.69 17.64 -17.52
C GLY A 108 3.25 17.12 -17.50
N GLY A 109 2.34 17.84 -18.17
CA GLY A 109 0.98 17.36 -18.43
C GLY A 109 0.77 16.97 -19.89
N GLY A 110 -0.48 16.84 -20.28
CA GLY A 110 -0.89 16.39 -21.61
C GLY A 110 -0.77 14.88 -21.74
N VAL A 111 -0.33 14.42 -22.91
CA VAL A 111 -0.09 13.00 -23.19
C VAL A 111 1.02 12.49 -22.26
N LEU A 112 0.70 11.55 -21.38
CA LEU A 112 1.71 11.00 -20.47
C LEU A 112 2.68 10.08 -21.21
N ALA A 113 3.96 10.22 -20.92
CA ALA A 113 5.00 9.36 -21.46
C ALA A 113 5.05 8.03 -20.68
N ARG A 114 5.22 6.92 -21.41
CA ARG A 114 5.34 5.59 -20.81
C ARG A 114 6.75 5.38 -20.25
N GLY A 115 6.86 5.03 -18.98
CA GLY A 115 8.12 4.76 -18.28
C GLY A 115 8.66 3.35 -18.51
N VAL A 116 8.93 2.96 -19.76
CA VAL A 116 9.35 1.58 -20.08
C VAL A 116 10.70 1.23 -19.45
N ASP A 117 11.62 2.19 -19.40
CA ASP A 117 12.93 2.01 -18.79
C ASP A 117 12.82 1.89 -17.27
N ASP A 118 11.94 2.69 -16.65
CA ASP A 118 11.63 2.62 -15.22
C ASP A 118 10.94 1.30 -14.84
N GLU A 119 9.99 0.83 -15.66
CA GLU A 119 9.38 -0.50 -15.49
C GLU A 119 10.45 -1.60 -15.49
N ARG A 120 11.39 -1.54 -16.44
CA ARG A 120 12.50 -2.51 -16.53
C ARG A 120 13.45 -2.38 -15.34
N TRP A 121 13.74 -1.16 -14.92
CA TRP A 121 14.62 -0.87 -13.80
C TRP A 121 14.04 -1.39 -12.50
N PHE A 122 12.80 -1.05 -12.16
CA PHE A 122 12.13 -1.53 -10.94
C PHE A 122 11.97 -3.05 -10.93
N ARG A 123 11.76 -3.67 -12.09
CA ARG A 123 11.73 -5.13 -12.20
C ARG A 123 13.06 -5.78 -11.83
N SER A 124 14.16 -5.17 -12.26
CA SER A 124 15.51 -5.72 -12.07
C SER A 124 16.10 -5.31 -10.71
N ASN A 125 15.63 -4.20 -10.15
CA ASN A 125 16.22 -3.55 -8.99
C ASN A 125 15.14 -3.01 -8.00
N PRO A 126 14.21 -3.84 -7.53
CA PRO A 126 13.06 -3.37 -6.73
C PRO A 126 13.48 -2.72 -5.40
N GLY A 127 14.57 -3.18 -4.80
CA GLY A 127 15.14 -2.63 -3.57
C GLY A 127 16.23 -1.58 -3.79
N ALA A 128 16.59 -1.26 -5.04
CA ALA A 128 17.69 -0.35 -5.28
C ALA A 128 17.27 1.10 -5.05
N ALA A 129 18.24 1.85 -4.54
CA ALA A 129 18.29 3.28 -4.69
C ALA A 129 18.63 3.63 -6.14
N SER A 130 17.65 4.10 -6.93
CA SER A 130 17.97 4.71 -8.22
C SER A 130 18.32 6.19 -8.03
N ASP A 131 19.38 6.64 -8.67
CA ASP A 131 19.75 8.05 -8.81
C ASP A 131 19.06 8.70 -10.02
N SER A 132 17.89 8.17 -10.44
CA SER A 132 17.13 8.73 -11.56
C SER A 132 16.80 10.20 -11.29
N ILE A 133 17.43 11.10 -12.06
CA ILE A 133 17.15 12.53 -12.04
C ILE A 133 15.85 12.75 -12.79
N CYS A 134 14.77 12.95 -12.05
CA CYS A 134 13.48 13.37 -12.58
C CYS A 134 13.66 14.74 -13.23
N ARG A 135 13.56 14.83 -14.55
CA ARG A 135 13.53 16.13 -15.21
C ARG A 135 12.08 16.55 -15.36
N GLU A 136 11.69 17.62 -14.69
CA GLU A 136 10.43 18.29 -14.99
C GLU A 136 10.58 19.02 -16.34
N THR A 137 9.85 18.57 -17.35
CA THR A 137 10.09 19.01 -18.74
C THR A 137 8.90 19.67 -19.43
N GLY A 138 7.86 20.11 -18.71
CA GLY A 138 6.73 20.73 -19.40
C GLY A 138 5.71 21.43 -18.51
N SER A 139 4.87 22.24 -19.17
CA SER A 139 3.66 22.79 -18.57
C SER A 139 2.55 21.73 -18.53
N VAL A 140 1.56 21.93 -17.65
CA VAL A 140 0.34 21.13 -17.61
C VAL A 140 -0.75 21.88 -18.38
N PRO A 141 -1.35 21.29 -19.43
CA PRO A 141 -2.48 21.90 -20.15
C PRO A 141 -3.66 22.20 -19.23
N THR A 142 -4.54 23.11 -19.63
CA THR A 142 -5.71 23.51 -18.83
C THR A 142 -7.03 22.84 -19.25
N ALA A 143 -6.96 21.90 -20.20
CA ALA A 143 -8.12 21.17 -20.71
C ALA A 143 -7.72 19.76 -21.14
N ASP A 144 -8.69 18.83 -21.07
CA ASP A 144 -8.55 17.48 -21.61
C ASP A 144 -8.47 17.51 -23.15
N ASP A 145 -7.81 16.50 -23.71
CA ASP A 145 -7.81 16.21 -25.14
C ASP A 145 -8.35 14.79 -25.33
N ALA A 146 -9.65 14.68 -25.64
CA ALA A 146 -10.33 13.41 -25.81
C ALA A 146 -9.85 12.62 -27.05
N SER A 147 -9.09 13.23 -27.97
CA SER A 147 -8.51 12.52 -29.12
C SER A 147 -7.34 11.61 -28.74
N VAL A 148 -6.74 11.83 -27.56
CA VAL A 148 -5.63 11.04 -27.05
C VAL A 148 -6.12 9.75 -26.41
N SER A 149 -5.60 8.61 -26.84
CA SER A 149 -5.99 7.29 -26.31
C SER A 149 -5.18 6.83 -25.09
N THR A 150 -4.01 7.40 -24.85
CA THR A 150 -3.17 7.15 -23.68
C THR A 150 -3.61 8.00 -22.49
N PRO A 151 -3.09 7.72 -21.27
CA PRO A 151 -3.33 8.60 -20.15
C PRO A 151 -2.98 10.05 -20.46
N TYR A 152 -3.89 10.96 -20.11
CA TYR A 152 -3.78 12.37 -20.41
C TYR A 152 -4.04 13.21 -19.15
N ARG A 153 -3.12 14.11 -18.81
CA ARG A 153 -3.20 14.95 -17.60
C ARG A 153 -3.46 16.41 -17.95
N TRP A 154 -4.32 17.07 -17.19
CA TRP A 154 -4.54 18.51 -17.31
C TRP A 154 -4.93 19.12 -15.97
N ARG A 155 -4.98 20.44 -15.93
CA ARG A 155 -5.41 21.21 -14.78
C ARG A 155 -6.75 21.87 -15.04
N ASP A 156 -7.71 21.66 -14.16
CA ASP A 156 -9.01 22.32 -14.18
C ASP A 156 -9.17 23.16 -12.91
N GLY A 157 -8.88 24.46 -13.04
CA GLY A 157 -8.75 25.37 -11.90
C GLY A 157 -7.67 24.89 -10.92
N ASN A 158 -8.07 24.55 -9.69
CA ASN A 158 -7.18 24.04 -8.65
C ASN A 158 -7.03 22.50 -8.66
N ARG A 159 -7.73 21.80 -9.56
CA ARG A 159 -7.73 20.34 -9.63
C ARG A 159 -6.70 19.87 -10.63
N ASP A 160 -5.96 18.84 -10.26
CA ASP A 160 -5.09 18.12 -11.17
C ASP A 160 -5.81 16.84 -11.58
N LEU A 161 -6.06 16.68 -12.87
CA LEU A 161 -6.92 15.63 -13.41
C LEU A 161 -6.13 14.76 -14.37
N VAL A 162 -6.43 13.47 -14.37
CA VAL A 162 -5.89 12.52 -15.33
C VAL A 162 -7.00 11.65 -15.88
N ARG A 163 -7.07 11.53 -17.20
CA ARG A 163 -7.94 10.60 -17.89
C ARG A 163 -7.17 9.32 -18.17
N VAL A 164 -7.75 8.19 -17.81
CA VAL A 164 -7.22 6.86 -18.09
C VAL A 164 -8.34 6.02 -18.67
N GLN A 165 -8.16 5.55 -19.92
CA GLN A 165 -9.15 4.75 -20.65
C GLN A 165 -10.58 5.35 -20.61
N GLY A 166 -10.68 6.67 -20.78
CA GLY A 166 -11.96 7.39 -20.83
C GLY A 166 -12.57 7.77 -19.48
N VAL A 167 -12.00 7.33 -18.36
CA VAL A 167 -12.44 7.73 -17.02
C VAL A 167 -11.51 8.81 -16.47
N VAL A 168 -12.09 9.86 -15.88
CA VAL A 168 -11.33 10.96 -15.27
C VAL A 168 -11.13 10.70 -13.78
N PHE A 169 -9.90 10.86 -13.33
CA PHE A 169 -9.47 10.69 -11.95
C PHE A 169 -8.82 11.97 -11.44
N GLU A 170 -8.92 12.20 -10.14
CA GLU A 170 -8.26 13.32 -9.49
C GLU A 170 -6.90 12.91 -8.93
N LEU A 171 -5.85 13.63 -9.33
CA LEU A 171 -4.51 13.50 -8.78
C LEU A 171 -4.41 14.33 -7.49
N PRO A 172 -3.94 13.73 -6.38
CA PRO A 172 -3.60 14.48 -5.18
C PRO A 172 -2.52 15.52 -5.47
N ARG A 173 -2.61 16.67 -4.81
CA ARG A 173 -1.58 17.71 -4.89
C ARG A 173 -0.20 17.18 -4.47
N ASP A 174 -0.18 16.42 -3.38
CA ASP A 174 1.01 15.75 -2.86
C ASP A 174 0.81 14.25 -3.00
N ILE A 175 1.52 13.64 -3.95
CA ILE A 175 1.49 12.19 -4.15
C ILE A 175 2.44 11.55 -3.13
N PRO A 176 1.98 10.66 -2.24
CA PRO A 176 2.83 10.07 -1.22
C PRO A 176 3.77 9.01 -1.81
N GLU A 177 4.89 8.76 -1.15
CA GLU A 177 5.85 7.73 -1.56
C GLU A 177 5.28 6.30 -1.50
N PRO A 178 4.56 5.89 -0.44
CA PRO A 178 3.82 4.62 -0.44
C PRO A 178 2.82 4.53 -1.59
N GLY A 179 2.34 5.67 -2.09
CA GLY A 179 1.36 5.77 -3.14
C GLY A 179 -0.09 5.77 -2.65
N VAL A 180 -1.00 5.99 -3.59
CA VAL A 180 -2.43 6.16 -3.34
C VAL A 180 -3.25 5.77 -4.57
N ALA A 181 -4.34 5.05 -4.32
CA ALA A 181 -5.31 4.74 -5.36
C ALA A 181 -6.11 6.01 -5.72
N LEU A 182 -6.19 6.31 -7.01
CA LEU A 182 -6.93 7.47 -7.48
C LEU A 182 -8.43 7.23 -7.39
N ARG A 183 -9.15 8.31 -7.12
CA ARG A 183 -10.62 8.31 -7.08
C ARG A 183 -11.16 8.91 -8.37
N PRO A 184 -12.26 8.38 -8.92
CA PRO A 184 -12.96 9.04 -10.01
C PRO A 184 -13.27 10.48 -9.63
N ALA A 185 -13.01 11.40 -10.56
CA ALA A 185 -13.32 12.80 -10.38
C ALA A 185 -14.84 12.95 -10.22
N LYS A 186 -15.27 13.68 -9.19
CA LYS A 186 -16.68 14.07 -9.09
C LYS A 186 -17.02 14.95 -10.28
N GLN A 187 -18.11 14.62 -10.97
CA GLN A 187 -18.73 15.51 -11.94
C GLN A 187 -19.40 16.64 -11.16
N ASN A 188 -19.09 17.88 -11.53
CA ASN A 188 -19.79 19.06 -11.03
C ASN A 188 -21.10 19.25 -11.78
#